data_AF-A0A543DYJ0-F1
#
_entry.id   AF-A0A543DYJ0-F1
#
_cell.length_a   1.000
_cell.length_b   1.000
_cell.length_c   1.000
_cell.angle_alpha   90.00
_cell.angle_beta   90.00
_cell.angle_gamma   90.00
#
_symmetry.space_group_name_H-M   'P 1'
#
loop_
_entity.id
_entity.type
_entity.pdbx_description
1 polymer ?
#
loop_
_entity_poly.entity_id
_entity_poly.type
_entity_poly.pdbx_seq_one_letter_code
_entity_poly.pdbx_strand_id
1 'polypeptide(L)'
;MVYRVRLQSVAAVTVFRPRRGERASRHSRWKEEHVALDAATKKSVLDEYGVHEGDTGSPEAQVALLTKRITGLTEHLKMHKHDHHSRRGLLLLVGRRRRLLKYLASVDVARYRSLIERLGLRR
;
A
#
# COMPACT_ATOMS: atom_id res chain seq x y z
N MET A 1 -13.37 -26.41 64.65
CA MET A 1 -11.93 -26.38 64.33
C MET A 1 -11.76 -25.94 62.88
N VAL A 2 -11.55 -24.64 62.66
CA VAL A 2 -10.27 -23.97 62.27
C VAL A 2 -10.05 -23.87 60.75
N TYR A 3 -10.41 -22.69 60.22
CA TYR A 3 -9.76 -21.81 59.21
C TYR A 3 -8.72 -22.33 58.18
N ARG A 4 -8.74 -21.74 56.96
CA ARG A 4 -7.70 -20.84 56.35
C ARG A 4 -7.40 -21.14 54.82
N VAL A 5 -7.78 -20.28 53.86
CA VAL A 5 -7.04 -19.21 53.08
C VAL A 5 -6.27 -19.65 51.80
N ARG A 6 -6.69 -19.05 50.67
CA ARG A 6 -6.01 -18.26 49.58
C ARG A 6 -4.52 -18.49 49.18
N LEU A 7 -4.26 -18.20 47.88
CA LEU A 7 -3.00 -17.89 47.13
C LEU A 7 -2.21 -19.11 46.60
N GLN A 8 -1.51 -19.16 45.46
CA GLN A 8 -1.27 -18.36 44.22
C GLN A 8 -0.37 -19.25 43.30
N SER A 9 -0.13 -18.86 42.03
CA SER A 9 1.09 -19.19 41.22
C SER A 9 1.12 -20.59 40.53
N VAL A 10 1.52 -20.82 39.26
CA VAL A 10 2.27 -20.09 38.21
C VAL A 10 1.79 -20.61 36.84
N ALA A 11 1.53 -19.72 35.88
CA ALA A 11 1.32 -20.10 34.48
C ALA A 11 2.65 -20.60 33.88
N ALA A 12 2.76 -21.89 33.62
CA ALA A 12 3.88 -22.47 32.89
C ALA A 12 3.79 -22.05 31.41
N VAL A 13 4.70 -21.17 31.00
CA VAL A 13 5.02 -20.94 29.58
C VAL A 13 5.69 -22.22 29.07
N THR A 14 4.88 -23.19 28.66
CA THR A 14 5.36 -24.37 27.96
C THR A 14 5.87 -23.93 26.60
N VAL A 15 7.19 -23.85 26.47
CA VAL A 15 7.90 -23.64 25.21
C VAL A 15 7.54 -24.80 24.27
N PHE A 16 6.58 -24.56 23.38
CA PHE A 16 6.15 -25.48 22.36
C PHE A 16 7.30 -25.72 21.37
N ARG A 17 8.08 -26.80 21.58
CA ARG A 17 9.05 -27.30 20.59
C ARG A 17 8.29 -28.17 19.57
N PRO A 18 8.08 -27.73 18.32
CA PRO A 18 7.44 -28.57 17.31
C PRO A 18 8.34 -29.77 16.96
N ARG A 19 7.73 -30.95 16.86
CA ARG A 19 8.41 -32.19 16.45
C ARG A 19 8.78 -32.16 14.97
N ARG A 20 9.93 -32.77 14.68
CA ARG A 20 10.59 -32.81 13.36
C ARG A 20 9.71 -33.59 12.36
N GLY A 21 8.81 -32.89 11.67
CA GLY A 21 7.90 -33.48 10.68
C GLY A 21 6.90 -32.50 10.07
N GLU A 22 6.49 -31.47 10.80
CA GLU A 22 5.58 -30.44 10.30
C GLU A 22 6.36 -29.27 9.66
N ARG A 23 6.77 -29.45 8.40
CA ARG A 23 7.08 -28.33 7.50
C ARG A 23 5.88 -28.02 6.62
N ALA A 24 4.70 -27.93 7.22
CA ALA A 24 3.54 -27.36 6.55
C ALA A 24 3.72 -25.83 6.48
N SER A 25 3.98 -25.34 5.28
CA SER A 25 3.59 -24.01 4.80
C SER A 25 3.81 -22.82 5.76
N ARG A 26 5.07 -22.56 6.12
CA ARG A 26 5.50 -21.25 6.68
C ARG A 26 5.43 -20.09 5.66
N HIS A 27 4.87 -20.34 4.48
CA HIS A 27 4.83 -19.44 3.33
C HIS A 27 3.53 -18.61 3.21
N SER A 28 2.60 -18.75 4.16
CA SER A 28 1.30 -18.07 4.16
C SER A 28 1.09 -17.11 5.32
N ARG A 29 2.11 -16.82 6.15
CA ARG A 29 2.00 -15.85 7.26
C ARG A 29 2.49 -14.44 6.90
N TRP A 30 3.18 -14.28 5.75
CA TRP A 30 3.73 -12.99 5.31
C TRP A 30 2.98 -12.38 4.11
N LYS A 31 1.77 -12.88 3.78
CA LYS A 31 0.96 -12.38 2.67
C LYS A 31 0.08 -11.18 3.02
N GLU A 32 0.02 -10.76 4.29
CA GLU A 32 -1.00 -9.81 4.77
C GLU A 32 -0.60 -8.32 4.82
N GLU A 33 0.63 -7.93 4.48
CA GLU A 33 1.01 -6.50 4.39
C GLU A 33 1.63 -6.13 3.04
N HIS A 34 0.91 -6.39 1.95
CA HIS A 34 1.32 -5.90 0.65
C HIS A 34 0.77 -4.49 0.39
N VAL A 35 1.60 -3.47 0.63
CA VAL A 35 1.41 -2.09 0.10
C VAL A 35 1.59 -2.04 -1.43
N ALA A 36 1.86 -3.19 -2.05
CA ALA A 36 1.93 -3.36 -3.50
C ALA A 36 0.51 -3.51 -4.07
N LEU A 37 0.20 -2.69 -5.10
CA LEU A 37 -1.04 -2.84 -5.85
C LEU A 37 -1.14 -4.24 -6.45
N ASP A 38 -2.29 -4.89 -6.23
CA ASP A 38 -2.61 -6.18 -6.83
C ASP A 38 -2.61 -6.10 -8.37
N ALA A 39 -2.32 -7.22 -9.03
CA ALA A 39 -2.28 -7.27 -10.49
C ALA A 39 -3.65 -6.93 -11.11
N ALA A 40 -4.76 -7.32 -10.47
CA ALA A 40 -6.10 -6.99 -10.94
C ALA A 40 -6.38 -5.49 -10.82
N THR A 41 -6.03 -4.88 -9.67
CA THR A 41 -6.23 -3.44 -9.44
C THR A 41 -5.38 -2.58 -10.39
N LYS A 42 -4.18 -3.05 -10.76
CA LYS A 42 -3.36 -2.34 -11.75
C LYS A 42 -4.03 -2.35 -13.12
N LYS A 43 -4.55 -3.52 -13.55
CA LYS A 43 -5.21 -3.64 -14.85
C LYS A 43 -6.46 -2.76 -14.93
N SER A 44 -7.33 -2.80 -13.92
CA SER A 44 -8.54 -1.96 -13.92
C SER A 44 -8.23 -0.46 -14.00
N VAL A 45 -7.17 0.00 -13.32
CA VAL A 45 -6.73 1.40 -13.39
C VAL A 45 -6.14 1.74 -14.76
N LEU A 46 -5.45 0.80 -15.41
CA LEU A 46 -4.95 1.01 -16.77
C LEU A 46 -6.09 1.06 -17.78
N ASP A 47 -7.10 0.21 -17.64
CA ASP A 47 -8.25 0.16 -18.54
C ASP A 47 -9.14 1.41 -18.41
N GLU A 48 -9.26 1.98 -17.19
CA GLU A 48 -10.07 3.18 -16.94
C GLU A 48 -9.39 4.50 -17.38
N TYR A 49 -8.06 4.59 -17.24
CA TYR A 49 -7.30 5.83 -17.47
C TYR A 49 -6.39 5.80 -18.71
N GLY A 50 -6.29 4.66 -19.39
CA GLY A 50 -5.55 4.52 -20.65
C GLY A 50 -6.22 5.28 -21.78
N VAL A 51 -5.41 5.86 -22.68
CA VAL A 51 -5.93 6.56 -23.87
C VAL A 51 -6.34 5.56 -24.95
N HIS A 52 -5.66 4.41 -25.00
CA HIS A 52 -5.92 3.31 -25.92
C HIS A 52 -5.84 1.97 -25.19
N GLU A 53 -6.47 0.94 -25.73
CA GLU A 53 -6.36 -0.43 -25.21
C GLU A 53 -4.90 -0.90 -25.26
N GLY A 54 -4.33 -1.26 -24.11
CA GLY A 54 -2.93 -1.67 -23.98
C GLY A 54 -1.94 -0.54 -23.70
N ASP A 55 -2.39 0.70 -23.55
CA ASP A 55 -1.53 1.81 -23.18
C ASP A 55 -1.12 1.74 -21.69
N THR A 56 0.13 1.35 -21.47
CA THR A 56 0.76 1.28 -20.15
C THR A 56 1.65 2.48 -19.86
N GLY A 57 1.88 3.33 -20.86
CA GLY A 57 2.93 4.34 -20.88
C GLY A 57 2.42 5.77 -20.74
N SER A 58 1.13 6.02 -21.01
CA SER A 58 0.59 7.38 -20.96
C SER A 58 0.80 8.08 -19.61
N PRO A 59 1.06 9.39 -19.64
CA PRO A 59 1.11 10.20 -18.43
C PRO A 59 -0.15 10.05 -17.57
N GLU A 60 -1.32 9.93 -18.18
CA GLU A 60 -2.64 9.77 -17.55
C GLU A 60 -2.70 8.46 -16.74
N ALA A 61 -2.42 7.32 -17.38
CA ALA A 61 -2.38 6.01 -16.75
C ALA A 61 -1.34 5.95 -15.62
N GLN A 62 -0.14 6.50 -15.85
CA GLN A 62 0.91 6.55 -14.82
C GLN A 62 0.51 7.40 -13.62
N VAL A 63 -0.14 8.54 -13.81
CA VAL A 63 -0.60 9.41 -12.72
C VAL A 63 -1.71 8.73 -11.92
N ALA A 64 -2.63 8.02 -12.57
CA ALA A 64 -3.67 7.25 -11.90
C ALA A 64 -3.08 6.14 -11.01
N LEU A 65 -2.15 5.34 -11.55
CA LEU A 65 -1.44 4.30 -10.79
C LEU A 65 -0.66 4.86 -9.59
N LEU A 66 0.08 5.95 -9.80
CA LEU A 66 0.82 6.61 -8.72
C LEU A 66 -0.13 7.14 -7.64
N THR A 67 -1.29 7.67 -8.02
CA THR A 67 -2.28 8.19 -7.07
C THR A 67 -2.88 7.08 -6.20
N LYS A 68 -3.23 5.93 -6.79
CA LYS A 68 -3.69 4.78 -6.00
C LYS A 68 -2.61 4.27 -5.05
N ARG A 69 -1.36 4.17 -5.51
CA ARG A 69 -0.22 3.77 -4.66
C ARG A 69 0.05 4.74 -3.52
N ILE A 70 0.00 6.05 -3.79
CA ILE A 70 0.16 7.11 -2.77
C ILE A 70 -0.94 6.99 -1.72
N THR A 71 -2.18 6.75 -2.11
CA THR A 71 -3.31 6.60 -1.20
C THR A 71 -3.10 5.41 -0.26
N GLY A 72 -2.75 4.24 -0.81
CA GLY A 72 -2.44 3.04 0.00
C GLY A 72 -1.25 3.24 0.95
N LEU A 73 -0.16 3.86 0.47
CA LEU A 73 1.00 4.20 1.32
C LEU A 73 0.64 5.19 2.43
N THR A 74 -0.26 6.13 2.15
CA THR A 74 -0.69 7.12 3.15
C THR A 74 -1.44 6.46 4.28
N GLU A 75 -2.35 5.52 3.99
CA GLU A 75 -3.05 4.73 5.02
C GLU A 75 -2.08 3.85 5.81
N HIS A 76 -1.12 3.20 5.15
CA HIS A 76 -0.09 2.41 5.83
C HIS A 76 0.73 3.28 6.81
N LEU A 77 1.20 4.45 6.37
CA LEU A 77 1.97 5.36 7.23
C LEU A 77 1.13 5.99 8.35
N LYS A 78 -0.21 5.97 8.26
CA LYS A 78 -1.05 6.36 9.40
C LYS A 78 -0.93 5.36 10.54
N MET A 79 -0.82 4.07 10.25
CA MET A 79 -0.63 3.02 11.24
C MET A 79 0.83 2.93 11.70
N HIS A 80 1.79 3.02 10.77
CA HIS A 80 3.22 2.87 11.05
C HIS A 80 3.95 4.23 11.05
N LYS A 81 3.80 4.98 12.15
CA LYS A 81 4.37 6.35 12.28
C LYS A 81 5.89 6.43 12.18
N HIS A 82 6.58 5.37 12.57
CA HIS A 82 8.05 5.29 12.61
C HIS A 82 8.68 4.71 11.34
N ASP A 83 7.88 4.33 10.34
CA ASP A 83 8.42 3.89 9.05
C ASP A 83 8.88 5.08 8.19
N HIS A 84 10.12 5.50 8.44
CA HIS A 84 10.77 6.58 7.70
C HIS A 84 11.21 6.16 6.29
N HIS A 85 11.47 4.87 6.06
CA HIS A 85 11.91 4.36 4.76
C HIS A 85 10.75 4.40 3.75
N SER A 86 9.57 3.94 4.16
CA SER A 86 8.35 4.04 3.34
C SER A 86 7.92 5.48 3.13
N ARG A 87 8.11 6.36 4.12
CA ARG A 87 7.86 7.82 3.96
C ARG A 87 8.77 8.43 2.90
N ARG A 88 10.06 8.05 2.86
CA ARG A 88 10.97 8.48 1.79
C ARG A 88 10.47 7.98 0.42
N GLY A 89 10.06 6.72 0.33
CA GLY A 89 9.46 6.15 -0.88
C GLY A 89 8.22 6.93 -1.34
N LEU A 90 7.33 7.30 -0.40
CA LEU A 90 6.15 8.11 -0.67
C LEU A 90 6.53 9.47 -1.28
N LEU A 91 7.52 10.18 -0.71
CA LEU A 91 7.96 11.48 -1.24
C LEU A 91 8.51 11.38 -2.67
N LEU A 92 9.22 10.30 -2.99
CA LEU A 92 9.70 10.05 -4.36
C LEU A 92 8.53 9.84 -5.35
N LEU A 93 7.49 9.11 -4.94
CA LEU A 93 6.29 8.89 -5.75
C LEU A 93 5.51 10.19 -5.98
N VAL A 94 5.32 11.00 -4.93
CA VAL A 94 4.69 12.32 -5.02
C VAL A 94 5.48 13.22 -5.97
N GLY A 95 6.81 13.24 -5.87
CA GLY A 95 7.68 13.99 -6.77
C GLY A 95 7.55 13.55 -8.23
N ARG A 96 7.51 12.24 -8.49
CA ARG A 96 7.28 11.71 -9.84
C ARG A 96 5.93 12.12 -10.39
N ARG A 97 4.85 12.01 -9.61
CA ARG A 97 3.51 12.43 -10.01
C ARG A 97 3.46 13.93 -10.35
N ARG A 98 4.10 14.78 -9.52
CA ARG A 98 4.18 16.23 -9.76
C ARG A 98 4.89 16.55 -11.09
N ARG A 99 5.96 15.82 -11.44
CA ARG A 99 6.66 16.01 -12.72
C ARG A 99 5.79 15.63 -13.91
N LEU A 100 5.06 14.51 -13.85
CA LEU A 100 4.13 14.08 -14.90
C LEU A 100 2.98 15.08 -15.10
N LEU A 101 2.39 15.57 -14.02
CA LEU A 101 1.35 16.60 -14.08
C LEU A 101 1.88 17.91 -14.65
N LYS A 102 3.11 18.31 -14.31
CA LYS A 102 3.75 19.50 -14.89
C LYS A 102 3.99 19.33 -16.40
N TYR A 103 4.41 18.14 -16.83
CA TYR A 103 4.58 17.81 -18.24
C TYR A 103 3.25 17.89 -19.00
N LEU A 104 2.19 17.25 -18.49
CA LEU A 104 0.86 17.34 -19.08
C LEU A 104 0.37 18.78 -19.17
N ALA A 105 0.54 19.57 -18.11
CA ALA A 105 0.16 20.98 -18.12
C ALA A 105 0.92 21.81 -19.17
N SER A 106 2.16 21.45 -19.51
CA SER A 106 2.94 22.14 -20.55
C SER A 106 2.59 21.70 -21.97
N VAL A 107 2.16 20.45 -22.15
CA VAL A 107 1.83 19.89 -23.48
C VAL A 107 0.38 20.14 -23.85
N ASP A 108 -0.53 19.87 -22.92
CA ASP A 108 -1.97 19.94 -23.15
C ASP A 108 -2.72 20.27 -21.85
N VAL A 109 -3.18 21.52 -21.77
CA VAL A 109 -3.89 22.04 -20.61
C VAL A 109 -5.28 21.41 -20.45
N ALA A 110 -5.93 21.00 -21.54
CA ALA A 110 -7.26 20.39 -21.48
C ALA A 110 -7.17 18.99 -20.85
N ARG A 111 -6.21 18.16 -21.28
CA ARG A 111 -5.93 16.85 -20.68
C ARG A 111 -5.49 16.95 -19.22
N TYR A 112 -4.69 17.95 -18.88
CA TYR A 112 -4.31 18.21 -17.49
C TYR A 112 -5.52 18.52 -16.61
N ARG A 113 -6.43 19.37 -17.07
CA ARG A 113 -7.64 19.75 -16.32
C ARG A 113 -8.58 18.56 -16.13
N SER A 114 -8.86 17.81 -17.19
CA SER A 114 -9.74 16.64 -17.13
C SER A 114 -9.18 15.54 -16.22
N LEU A 115 -7.86 15.31 -16.26
CA LEU A 115 -7.20 14.34 -15.39
C LEU A 115 -7.26 14.74 -13.91
N ILE A 116 -7.03 16.02 -13.61
CA ILE A 116 -7.11 16.53 -12.24
C ILE A 116 -8.53 16.42 -11.69
N GLU A 117 -9.53 16.76 -12.49
CA GLU A 117 -10.93 16.68 -12.10
C GLU A 117 -11.35 15.23 -11.85
N ARG A 118 -11.01 14.30 -12.76
CA ARG A 118 -11.27 12.86 -12.59
C ARG A 118 -10.62 12.28 -11.33
N LEU A 119 -9.38 12.67 -11.04
CA LEU A 119 -8.63 12.14 -9.90
C LEU A 119 -8.85 12.92 -8.60
N GLY A 120 -9.61 14.02 -8.61
CA GLY A 120 -9.85 14.86 -7.44
C GLY A 120 -8.59 15.47 -6.83
N LEU A 121 -7.55 15.72 -7.64
CA LEU A 121 -6.26 16.20 -7.13
C LEU A 121 -6.28 17.71 -6.90
N ARG A 122 -5.87 18.17 -5.72
CA ARG A 122 -5.70 19.60 -5.42
C ARG A 122 -4.25 20.05 -5.63
N ARG A 123 -4.07 21.28 -6.12
CA ARG A 123 -2.77 21.94 -6.33
C ARG A 123 -2.21 22.48 -5.02
#